data_AF-A0A0F9BWM2-F1
#
_entry.id   AF-A0A0F9BWM2-F1
#
_cell.length_a   1.000
_cell.length_b   1.000
_cell.length_c   1.000
_cell.angle_alpha   90.00
_cell.angle_beta   90.00
_cell.angle_gamma   90.00
#
_symmetry.space_group_name_H-M   'P 1'
#
loop_
_entity.id
_entity.type
_entity.pdbx_description
1 polymer ?
#
loop_
_entity_poly.entity_id
_entity_poly.type
_entity_poly.pdbx_seq_one_letter_code
_entity_poly.pdbx_strand_id
1 'polypeptide(L)'
;MSEFYQLACPFCGRNRPLTNEFRLGELTIPPAEYGIITIRQVGAGPGRGHIGESTDGLRTIDRLNITEAMADAKFSDISGQVKERLLAIIRSYIEAGAISLEEITG
;
A
#
# COMPACT_ATOMS: atom_id res chain seq x y z
N MET A 1 -20.37 -4.73 -27.94
CA MET A 1 -19.89 -4.63 -26.55
C MET A 1 -18.38 -4.48 -26.59
N SER A 2 -17.82 -3.56 -25.81
CA SER A 2 -16.37 -3.40 -25.67
C SER A 2 -15.93 -3.99 -24.33
N GLU A 3 -14.98 -4.91 -24.35
CA GLU A 3 -14.37 -5.50 -23.16
C GLU A 3 -13.20 -4.62 -22.69
N PHE A 4 -13.00 -4.52 -21.37
CA PHE A 4 -11.82 -3.87 -20.79
C PHE A 4 -11.29 -4.70 -19.64
N TYR A 5 -9.97 -4.79 -19.54
CA TYR A 5 -9.28 -5.62 -18.55
C TYR A 5 -8.81 -4.76 -17.37
N GLN A 6 -8.79 -5.34 -16.17
CA GLN A 6 -8.32 -4.67 -14.96
C GLN A 6 -7.44 -5.62 -14.13
N LEU A 7 -6.44 -5.05 -13.45
CA LEU A 7 -5.68 -5.74 -12.42
C LEU A 7 -6.32 -5.48 -11.06
N ALA A 8 -6.64 -6.54 -10.32
CA ALA A 8 -7.08 -6.46 -8.94
C ALA A 8 -5.87 -6.46 -7.98
N CYS A 9 -5.83 -5.51 -7.03
CA CYS A 9 -4.84 -5.52 -5.97
C CYS A 9 -5.15 -6.66 -4.97
N PRO A 10 -4.23 -7.61 -4.72
CA PRO A 10 -4.49 -8.73 -3.82
C PRO A 10 -4.63 -8.32 -2.34
N PHE A 11 -4.12 -7.15 -1.97
CA PHE A 11 -4.22 -6.61 -0.61
C PHE A 11 -5.59 -6.01 -0.30
N CYS A 12 -6.08 -5.09 -1.16
CA CYS A 12 -7.28 -4.30 -0.87
C CYS A 12 -8.44 -4.49 -1.86
N GLY A 13 -8.29 -5.36 -2.86
CA GLY A 13 -9.32 -5.67 -3.85
C GLY A 13 -9.63 -4.52 -4.83
N ARG A 14 -8.92 -3.39 -4.74
CA ARG A 14 -9.11 -2.28 -5.69
C ARG A 14 -8.63 -2.69 -7.07
N ASN A 15 -9.43 -2.36 -8.07
CA ASN A 15 -9.14 -2.64 -9.46
C ASN A 15 -8.49 -1.44 -10.14
N ARG A 16 -7.49 -1.69 -10.99
CA ARG A 16 -6.86 -0.68 -11.84
C ARG A 16 -6.97 -1.13 -13.31
N PRO A 17 -7.51 -0.29 -14.22
CA PRO A 17 -7.57 -0.63 -15.63
C PRO A 17 -6.19 -0.97 -16.21
N LEU A 18 -6.14 -2.06 -16.97
CA LEU A 18 -4.99 -2.43 -17.78
C LEU A 18 -5.06 -1.68 -19.11
N THR A 19 -4.70 -0.39 -19.07
CA THR A 19 -4.39 0.35 -20.28
C THR A 19 -3.03 -0.12 -20.82
N ASN A 20 -2.75 0.10 -22.11
CA ASN A 20 -1.53 -0.38 -22.79
C ASN A 20 -0.20 0.03 -22.11
N GLU A 21 -0.22 0.99 -21.19
CA GLU A 21 0.96 1.54 -20.49
C GLU A 21 1.08 1.12 -19.03
N PHE A 22 0.12 0.39 -18.45
CA PHE A 22 0.19 0.04 -17.03
C PHE A 22 1.33 -0.96 -16.75
N ARG A 23 2.33 -0.53 -15.98
CA ARG A 23 3.44 -1.34 -15.48
C ARG A 23 3.60 -1.10 -13.98
N LEU A 24 3.94 -2.14 -13.22
CA LEU A 24 4.24 -2.01 -11.79
C LEU A 24 5.55 -1.24 -11.54
N GLY A 25 6.44 -1.16 -12.54
CA GLY A 25 7.73 -0.47 -12.43
C GLY A 25 8.70 -1.17 -11.49
N GLU A 26 9.88 -0.57 -11.30
CA GLU A 26 10.83 -1.01 -10.29
C GLU A 26 10.46 -0.45 -8.91
N LEU A 27 10.76 -1.22 -7.86
CA LEU A 27 10.67 -0.74 -6.50
C LEU A 27 11.84 0.21 -6.23
N THR A 28 11.55 1.49 -6.06
CA THR A 28 12.55 2.53 -5.78
C THR A 28 12.96 2.60 -4.30
N ILE A 29 12.24 1.89 -3.43
CA ILE A 29 12.47 1.82 -1.99
C ILE A 29 12.42 0.34 -1.61
N PRO A 30 13.38 -0.16 -0.80
CA PRO A 30 13.33 -1.53 -0.29
C PRO A 30 11.99 -1.83 0.38
N PRO A 31 11.34 -2.98 0.12
CA PRO A 31 10.04 -3.32 0.73
C PRO A 31 10.03 -3.24 2.26
N ALA A 32 11.14 -3.58 2.92
CA ALA A 32 11.29 -3.51 4.36
C ALA A 32 11.25 -2.09 4.93
N GLU A 33 11.61 -1.09 4.13
CA GLU A 33 11.59 0.34 4.48
C GLU A 33 10.28 1.02 4.07
N TYR A 34 9.39 0.29 3.38
CA TYR A 34 8.15 0.86 2.89
C TYR A 34 7.20 1.19 4.04
N GLY A 35 6.86 2.47 4.17
CA GLY A 35 5.94 2.96 5.20
C GLY A 35 4.52 2.45 4.99
N ILE A 36 4.11 1.41 5.72
CA ILE A 36 2.76 0.85 5.66
C ILE A 36 1.73 1.71 6.40
N ILE A 37 2.18 2.49 7.39
CA ILE A 37 1.39 3.51 8.07
C ILE A 37 1.96 4.87 7.70
N THR A 38 1.11 5.77 7.20
CA THR A 38 1.47 7.16 6.95
C THR A 38 0.75 8.06 7.93
N ILE A 39 1.50 8.80 8.74
CA ILE A 39 0.96 9.76 9.69
C ILE A 39 0.89 11.12 9.00
N ARG A 40 -0.31 11.70 8.96
CA ARG A 40 -0.56 12.98 8.31
C ARG A 40 -1.12 13.97 9.31
N GLN A 41 -0.61 15.19 9.28
CA GLN A 41 -1.17 16.33 9.98
C GLN A 41 -2.24 16.98 9.11
N VAL A 42 -3.37 17.31 9.72
CA VAL A 42 -4.43 18.10 9.08
C VAL A 42 -4.12 19.56 9.31
N GLY A 43 -3.82 20.30 8.24
CA GLY A 43 -3.71 21.75 8.26
C GLY A 43 -5.07 22.45 8.23
N ALA A 44 -5.09 23.75 8.47
CA ALA A 44 -6.30 24.55 8.29
C ALA A 44 -6.70 24.49 6.81
N GLY A 45 -7.89 23.95 6.53
CA GLY A 45 -8.48 23.99 5.18
C GLY A 45 -8.82 25.43 4.80
N PRO A 46 -8.99 25.74 3.50
CA PRO A 46 -9.42 27.06 3.08
C PRO A 46 -10.78 27.36 3.70
N GLY A 47 -10.87 28.46 4.47
CA GLY A 47 -12.13 28.93 5.03
C GLY A 47 -13.16 29.20 3.93
N ARG A 48 -14.46 29.23 4.28
CA ARG A 48 -15.52 29.63 3.36
C ARG A 48 -15.19 31.03 2.79
N GLY A 49 -14.97 31.10 1.48
CA GLY A 49 -14.64 32.34 0.77
C GLY A 49 -13.20 32.47 0.28
N HIS A 50 -12.28 31.63 0.74
CA HIS A 50 -10.87 31.63 0.33
C HIS A 50 -10.56 30.41 -0.54
N ILE A 51 -11.17 30.32 -1.73
CA ILE A 51 -10.82 29.29 -2.72
C ILE A 51 -9.41 29.60 -3.22
N GLY A 52 -8.39 28.98 -2.62
CA GLY A 52 -7.00 29.07 -3.07
C GLY A 52 -5.95 29.49 -2.01
N GLU A 53 -6.34 29.92 -0.81
CA GLU A 53 -5.41 30.45 0.21
C GLU A 53 -5.22 29.56 1.44
N SER A 54 -5.17 28.24 1.26
CA SER A 54 -4.65 27.33 2.28
C SER A 54 -3.76 26.29 1.62
N THR A 55 -2.47 26.35 1.93
CA THR A 55 -1.43 25.49 1.35
C THR A 55 -1.17 24.23 2.18
N ASP A 56 -1.70 24.13 3.39
CA ASP A 56 -1.20 23.13 4.34
C ASP A 56 -1.91 21.78 4.29
N GLY A 57 -3.12 21.71 3.72
CA GLY A 57 -3.81 20.46 3.36
C GLY A 57 -3.62 19.27 4.32
N LEU A 58 -3.38 18.08 3.76
CA LEU A 58 -2.91 16.91 4.51
C LEU A 58 -1.41 16.74 4.30
N ARG A 59 -0.59 17.11 5.27
CA ARG A 59 0.87 16.96 5.18
C ARG A 59 1.31 15.65 5.82
N THR A 60 2.07 14.83 5.11
CA THR A 60 2.74 13.68 5.73
C THR A 60 3.84 14.17 6.66
N ILE A 61 3.77 13.75 7.92
CA ILE A 61 4.75 14.11 8.94
C ILE A 61 5.60 12.93 9.38
N ASP A 62 5.11 11.70 9.19
CA ASP A 62 5.85 10.50 9.54
C ASP A 62 5.35 9.28 8.75
N ARG A 63 6.16 8.23 8.72
CA ARG A 63 5.86 6.93 8.14
C ARG A 63 6.47 5.83 9.00
N LEU A 64 5.67 4.81 9.29
CA LEU A 64 6.15 3.62 9.99
C LEU A 64 6.22 2.46 9.00
N ASN A 65 7.40 1.84 8.90
CA ASN A 65 7.55 0.58 8.20
C ASN A 65 6.88 -0.56 8.99
N ILE A 66 6.84 -1.77 8.42
CA ILE A 66 6.13 -2.91 9.04
C ILE A 66 6.66 -3.24 10.43
N THR A 67 7.98 -3.17 10.65
CA THR A 67 8.62 -3.49 11.92
C THR A 67 8.29 -2.44 12.98
N GLU A 68 8.40 -1.16 12.63
CA GLU A 68 8.07 -0.03 13.50
C GLU A 68 6.57 -0.05 13.88
N ALA A 69 5.70 -0.27 12.89
CA ALA A 69 4.26 -0.28 13.09
C ALA A 69 3.78 -1.47 13.93
N MET A 70 4.47 -2.60 13.87
CA MET A 70 4.21 -3.75 14.75
C MET A 70 4.67 -3.51 16.20
N ALA A 71 5.73 -2.73 16.40
CA ALA A 71 6.25 -2.39 17.72
C ALA A 71 5.39 -1.32 18.44
N ASP A 72 4.71 -0.46 17.70
CA ASP A 72 3.77 0.52 18.26
C ASP A 72 2.44 -0.16 18.64
N ALA A 73 2.11 -0.15 19.94
CA ALA A 73 0.87 -0.73 20.46
C ALA A 73 -0.40 -0.15 19.82
N LYS A 74 -0.36 1.06 19.29
CA LYS A 74 -1.48 1.70 18.58
C LYS A 74 -1.75 1.06 17.21
N PHE A 75 -0.70 0.54 16.55
CA PHE A 75 -0.77 0.04 15.18
C PHE A 75 -0.48 -1.46 15.07
N SER A 76 -0.12 -2.12 16.17
CA SER A 76 0.28 -3.53 16.18
C SER A 76 -0.79 -4.46 15.61
N ASP A 77 -2.06 -4.25 15.95
CA ASP A 77 -3.17 -5.08 15.47
C ASP A 77 -3.34 -4.98 13.93
N ILE A 78 -3.49 -3.76 13.41
CA ILE A 78 -3.68 -3.56 11.96
C ILE A 78 -2.43 -3.99 11.17
N SER A 79 -1.24 -3.75 11.70
CA SER A 79 0.02 -4.18 11.08
C SER A 79 0.15 -5.71 11.07
N GLY A 80 -0.30 -6.36 12.14
CA GLY A 80 -0.43 -7.81 12.21
C GLY A 80 -1.36 -8.36 11.13
N GLN A 81 -2.53 -7.74 10.92
CA GLN A 81 -3.46 -8.13 9.85
C GLN A 81 -2.83 -7.97 8.45
N VAL A 82 -2.06 -6.90 8.22
CA VAL A 82 -1.32 -6.71 6.96
C VAL A 82 -0.31 -7.85 6.74
N LYS A 83 0.46 -8.22 7.77
CA LYS A 83 1.40 -9.34 7.73
C LYS A 83 0.68 -10.66 7.42
N GLU A 84 -0.40 -10.97 8.12
CA GLU A 84 -1.18 -12.20 7.89
C GLU A 84 -1.77 -12.25 6.47
N ARG A 85 -2.24 -11.10 5.95
CA ARG A 85 -2.73 -11.01 4.56
C ARG A 85 -1.63 -11.30 3.55
N LEU A 86 -0.42 -10.76 3.74
CA LEU A 86 0.73 -11.06 2.86
C LEU A 86 1.07 -12.55 2.90
N LEU A 87 1.12 -13.17 4.08
CA LEU A 87 1.39 -14.60 4.21
C LEU A 87 0.32 -15.45 3.52
N ALA A 88 -0.95 -15.08 3.63
CA ALA A 88 -2.03 -15.76 2.92
C ALA A 88 -1.85 -15.68 1.40
N ILE A 89 -1.49 -14.51 0.87
CA ILE A 89 -1.22 -14.32 -0.57
C ILE A 89 -0.06 -15.20 -1.02
N ILE A 90 1.08 -15.16 -0.31
CA ILE A 90 2.26 -15.97 -0.64
C ILE A 90 1.91 -17.47 -0.66
N ARG A 91 1.25 -17.96 0.40
CA ARG A 91 0.85 -19.37 0.49
C ARG A 91 -0.04 -19.80 -0.68
N SER A 92 -1.07 -19.01 -1.00
CA SER A 92 -1.95 -19.31 -2.12
C SER A 92 -1.22 -19.31 -3.47
N TYR A 93 -0.20 -18.48 -3.64
CA TYR A 93 0.59 -18.44 -4.87
C TYR A 93 1.55 -19.64 -4.97
N ILE A 94 2.11 -20.09 -3.84
CA ILE A 94 2.88 -21.34 -3.78
C ILE A 94 1.99 -22.53 -4.12
N GLU A 95 0.81 -22.61 -3.50
CA GLU A 95 -0.18 -23.67 -3.76
C GLU A 95 -0.65 -23.70 -5.22
N ALA A 96 -0.76 -22.52 -5.85
CA ALA A 96 -1.08 -22.40 -7.27
C ALA A 96 0.09 -22.71 -8.22
N GLY A 97 1.30 -22.93 -7.68
CA GLY A 97 2.52 -23.11 -8.47
C GLY A 97 2.99 -21.84 -9.20
N ALA A 98 2.52 -20.66 -8.77
CA ALA A 98 2.88 -19.37 -9.37
C ALA A 98 4.18 -18.78 -8.80
N ILE A 99 4.57 -19.19 -7.60
CA ILE A 99 5.87 -18.90 -6.99
C ILE A 99 6.41 -20.15 -6.30
N SER A 100 7.72 -20.31 -6.22
CA SER A 100 8.39 -21.39 -5.48
C SER A 100 9.07 -20.89 -4.21
N LEU A 101 9.42 -21.80 -3.30
CA LEU A 101 10.18 -21.43 -2.11
C LEU A 101 11.60 -20.99 -2.47
N GLU A 102 12.21 -21.63 -3.47
CA GLU A 102 13.55 -21.25 -3.96
C GLU A 102 13.56 -19.81 -4.47
N GLU A 103 12.51 -19.35 -5.17
CA GLU A 103 12.37 -17.95 -5.62
C GLU A 103 12.26 -16.94 -4.47
N ILE A 104 11.74 -17.35 -3.31
CA ILE A 104 11.56 -16.48 -2.14
C ILE A 104 12.84 -16.39 -1.31
N THR A 105 13.60 -17.49 -1.23
CA THR A 105 14.80 -17.59 -0.37
C THR A 105 16.12 -17.39 -1.11
N GLY A 106 16.08 -17.33 -2.45
CA GLY A 106 17.23 -17.25 -3.35
C GLY A 106 17.83 -15.86 -3.50
#